data_AF-A0A645C2Z5-F1
#
_entry.id   AF-A0A645C2Z5-F1
#
_cell.length_a   1.000
_cell.length_b   1.000
_cell.length_c   1.000
_cell.angle_alpha   90.00
_cell.angle_beta   90.00
_cell.angle_gamma   90.00
#
_symmetry.space_group_name_H-M   'P 1'
#
loop_
_entity.id
_entity.type
_entity.pdbx_description
1 polymer ?
#
loop_
_entity_poly.entity_id
_entity_poly.type
_entity_poly.pdbx_seq_one_letter_code
_entity_poly.pdbx_strand_id
1 'polypeptide(L)'
;MRKMPFSRNGFVNIDNPKWSSTTILRILKDEIYTGTLVQGKVTNINYKLKVPIKHADEDVSRVAHSHDSIISKNDFDLVQRVLKVRTKSSQSNKVPHLLSGLVVCDSCGKNMMIKTVKHKCGNYRYYYCPTGKKNGCISPSMLRVEKLEQEVFRQIREYINEIKNIVISLKLCH
;
A
#
# COMPACT_ATOMS: atom_id res chain seq x y z
N MET A 1 -21.87 -6.81 -4.66
CA MET A 1 -21.60 -5.52 -5.33
C MET A 1 -21.33 -4.44 -4.27
N ARG A 2 -20.26 -3.65 -4.42
CA ARG A 2 -19.84 -2.62 -3.45
C ARG A 2 -20.77 -1.40 -3.57
N LYS A 3 -21.49 -1.03 -2.51
CA LYS A 3 -22.15 0.29 -2.44
C LYS A 3 -21.06 1.32 -2.10
N MET A 4 -20.70 2.17 -3.06
CA MET A 4 -19.82 3.31 -2.79
C MET A 4 -20.57 4.32 -1.93
N PRO A 5 -19.92 4.96 -0.94
CA PRO A 5 -20.54 6.05 -0.21
C PRO A 5 -20.90 7.15 -1.20
N PHE A 6 -22.19 7.53 -1.21
CA PHE A 6 -22.65 8.69 -1.94
C PHE A 6 -21.89 9.93 -1.48
N SER A 7 -21.49 10.80 -2.42
CA SER A 7 -21.00 12.13 -2.08
C SER A 7 -22.14 12.91 -1.42
N ARG A 8 -22.17 12.95 -0.09
CA ARG A 8 -22.95 13.94 0.64
C ARG A 8 -22.24 15.28 0.39
N ASN A 9 -22.79 16.08 -0.52
CA ASN A 9 -22.37 17.46 -0.87
C ASN A 9 -21.20 17.59 -1.86
N GLY A 10 -21.32 16.97 -3.05
CA GLY A 10 -20.34 17.14 -4.14
C GLY A 10 -20.79 18.14 -5.22
N PHE A 11 -19.85 18.88 -5.81
CA PHE A 11 -20.06 19.70 -7.01
C PHE A 11 -20.16 18.80 -8.24
N VAL A 12 -21.38 18.48 -8.69
CA VAL A 12 -21.50 17.67 -9.90
C VAL A 12 -22.71 18.06 -10.76
N ASN A 13 -22.47 18.17 -12.08
CA ASN A 13 -23.44 18.58 -13.10
C ASN A 13 -24.26 17.42 -13.69
N ILE A 14 -24.27 16.25 -13.06
CA ILE A 14 -25.00 15.05 -13.55
C ILE A 14 -25.75 14.42 -12.38
N ASP A 15 -27.01 14.05 -12.60
CA ASP A 15 -27.81 13.29 -11.65
C ASP A 15 -27.22 11.88 -11.48
N ASN A 16 -26.54 11.64 -10.35
CA ASN A 16 -25.87 10.39 -9.96
C ASN A 16 -24.45 10.10 -10.53
N PRO A 17 -23.50 11.00 -10.34
CA PRO A 17 -22.12 10.84 -10.77
C PRO A 17 -21.37 10.02 -9.72
N LYS A 18 -21.18 8.73 -10.01
CA LYS A 18 -20.51 7.82 -9.09
C LYS A 18 -19.00 7.99 -9.24
N TRP A 19 -18.41 8.85 -8.40
CA TRP A 19 -16.97 8.88 -8.21
C TRP A 19 -16.48 7.50 -7.77
N SER A 20 -15.69 6.85 -8.62
CA SER A 20 -15.11 5.56 -8.30
C SER A 20 -13.82 5.74 -7.49
N SER A 21 -13.57 4.85 -6.52
CA SER A 21 -12.29 4.85 -5.79
C SER A 21 -11.09 4.70 -6.71
N THR A 22 -11.25 3.99 -7.83
CA THR A 22 -10.25 3.88 -8.89
C THR A 22 -9.99 5.21 -9.60
N THR A 23 -11.03 6.00 -9.86
CA THR A 23 -10.91 7.34 -10.46
C THR A 23 -10.15 8.28 -9.51
N ILE A 24 -10.54 8.29 -8.23
CA ILE A 24 -9.88 9.12 -7.21
C ILE A 24 -8.41 8.74 -7.07
N LEU A 25 -8.11 7.44 -6.98
CA LEU A 25 -6.73 6.96 -6.90
C LEU A 25 -5.89 7.30 -8.13
N ARG A 26 -6.51 7.37 -9.32
CA ARG A 26 -5.82 7.81 -10.54
C ARG A 26 -5.45 9.29 -10.46
N ILE A 27 -6.39 10.13 -10.03
CA ILE A 27 -6.17 11.58 -9.85
C ILE A 27 -5.06 11.82 -8.83
N LEU A 28 -5.13 11.17 -7.66
CA LEU A 28 -4.14 11.32 -6.60
C LEU A 28 -2.73 10.88 -6.99
N LYS A 29 -2.57 10.06 -8.04
CA LYS A 29 -1.27 9.58 -8.53
C LYS A 29 -0.74 10.37 -9.72
N ASP A 30 -1.51 11.31 -10.26
CA ASP A 30 -1.10 12.01 -11.47
C ASP A 30 -0.23 13.21 -11.14
N GLU A 31 1.03 13.17 -11.61
CA GLU A 31 2.01 14.24 -11.42
C GLU A 31 1.60 15.55 -12.12
N ILE A 32 0.65 15.48 -13.06
CA ILE A 32 0.13 16.65 -13.79
C ILE A 32 -0.35 17.73 -12.82
N TYR A 33 -1.01 17.36 -11.72
CA TYR A 33 -1.52 18.33 -10.74
C TYR A 33 -0.42 19.16 -10.03
N THR A 34 0.85 18.76 -10.15
CA THR A 34 2.02 19.49 -9.63
C THR A 34 2.59 20.52 -10.62
N GLY A 35 1.96 20.71 -11.80
CA GLY A 35 2.51 21.55 -12.88
C GLY A 35 3.47 20.81 -13.81
N THR A 36 3.63 19.49 -13.65
CA THR A 36 4.54 18.67 -14.46
C THR A 36 3.81 18.05 -15.64
N LEU A 37 4.24 18.32 -16.88
CA LEU A 37 3.71 17.64 -18.05
C LEU A 37 4.37 16.26 -18.18
N VAL A 38 3.55 15.20 -18.26
CA VAL A 38 4.05 13.83 -18.42
C VAL A 38 3.52 13.23 -19.73
N GLN A 39 4.41 12.82 -20.62
CA GLN A 39 4.07 12.28 -21.94
C GLN A 39 4.75 10.92 -22.17
N GLY A 40 4.22 10.14 -23.11
CA GLY A 40 4.81 8.83 -23.46
C GLY A 40 4.49 7.68 -22.51
N LYS A 41 3.57 7.83 -21.54
CA LYS A 41 3.17 6.71 -20.64
C LYS A 41 2.67 5.46 -21.39
N VAL A 42 1.99 5.67 -22.52
CA VAL A 42 1.44 4.60 -23.38
C VAL A 42 1.57 5.03 -24.83
N THR A 43 2.08 4.16 -25.70
CA THR A 43 1.98 4.31 -27.16
C THR A 43 1.28 3.11 -27.77
N ASN A 44 0.88 3.18 -29.04
CA ASN A 44 0.34 2.02 -29.77
C ASN A 44 1.43 1.43 -30.66
N ILE A 45 1.41 0.09 -30.85
CA ILE A 45 2.35 -0.61 -31.74
C ILE A 45 2.30 -0.03 -33.16
N ASN A 46 1.10 0.27 -33.64
CA ASN A 46 0.89 0.84 -34.97
C ASN A 46 -0.43 1.63 -34.97
N TYR A 47 -0.59 2.61 -35.86
CA TYR A 47 -1.86 3.32 -36.04
C TYR A 47 -3.03 2.39 -36.41
N LYS A 48 -2.75 1.30 -37.13
CA LYS A 48 -3.75 0.27 -37.51
C LYS A 48 -4.07 -0.69 -36.38
N LEU A 49 -3.06 -1.00 -35.56
CA LEU A 49 -3.17 -1.93 -34.44
C LEU A 49 -3.13 -1.11 -33.16
N LYS A 50 -4.31 -0.70 -32.69
CA LYS A 50 -4.54 0.05 -31.44
C LYS A 50 -4.27 -0.81 -30.18
N VAL A 51 -3.17 -1.55 -30.19
CA VAL A 51 -2.68 -2.35 -29.08
C VAL A 51 -1.75 -1.45 -28.26
N PRO A 52 -2.15 -1.07 -27.03
CA PRO A 52 -1.37 -0.16 -26.21
C PRO A 52 -0.16 -0.88 -25.60
N ILE A 53 1.02 -0.30 -25.77
CA ILE A 53 2.26 -0.65 -25.08
C ILE A 53 2.45 0.35 -23.94
N LYS A 54 2.67 -0.17 -22.73
CA LYS A 54 3.08 0.64 -21.58
C LYS A 54 4.60 0.73 -21.57
N HIS A 55 5.11 1.95 -21.48
CA HIS A 55 6.54 2.22 -21.39
C HIS A 55 7.03 2.11 -19.95
N ALA A 56 8.32 1.81 -19.79
CA ALA A 56 8.98 1.87 -18.50
C ALA A 56 9.02 3.33 -18.00
N ASP A 57 9.12 3.55 -16.69
CA ASP A 57 9.13 4.90 -16.12
C ASP A 57 10.29 5.77 -16.64
N GLU A 58 11.38 5.13 -17.10
CA GLU A 58 12.58 5.74 -17.67
C GLU A 58 12.33 6.33 -19.07
N ASP A 59 11.45 5.70 -19.86
CA ASP A 59 11.12 6.13 -21.23
C ASP A 59 10.05 7.25 -21.26
N VAL A 60 9.49 7.59 -20.09
CA VAL A 60 8.43 8.59 -19.95
C VAL A 60 9.04 9.99 -19.80
N SER A 61 8.74 10.88 -20.75
CA SER A 61 9.20 12.26 -20.72
C SER A 61 8.41 13.08 -19.69
N ARG A 62 9.15 13.81 -18.85
CA ARG A 62 8.61 14.68 -17.80
C ARG A 62 9.19 16.07 -17.93
N VAL A 63 8.32 17.07 -18.08
CA VAL A 63 8.72 18.48 -18.16
C VAL A 63 8.10 19.20 -16.97
N ALA A 64 8.93 19.64 -16.03
CA ALA A 64 8.47 20.40 -14.86
C ALA A 64 8.01 21.81 -15.26
N HIS A 65 7.15 22.42 -14.43
CA HIS A 65 6.70 23.82 -14.57
C HIS A 65 6.07 24.17 -15.94
N SER A 66 5.31 23.25 -16.52
CA SER A 66 4.64 23.48 -17.81
C SER A 66 3.32 24.26 -17.67
N HIS A 67 2.72 24.27 -16.48
CA HIS A 67 1.49 25.00 -16.17
C HIS A 67 1.40 25.26 -14.66
N ASP A 68 0.47 26.12 -14.25
CA ASP A 68 0.23 26.43 -12.85
C ASP A 68 -0.17 25.19 -12.07
N SER A 69 0.58 24.92 -10.99
CA SER A 69 0.36 23.77 -10.13
C SER A 69 -0.92 23.94 -9.32
N ILE A 70 -1.78 22.92 -9.32
CA ILE A 70 -2.99 22.87 -8.48
C ILE A 70 -2.62 22.50 -7.03
N ILE A 71 -1.61 21.65 -6.85
CA ILE A 71 -1.06 21.25 -5.55
C ILE A 71 0.46 21.37 -5.52
N SER A 72 1.03 21.58 -4.33
CA SER A 72 2.48 21.61 -4.17
C SER A 72 3.09 20.20 -4.39
N LYS A 73 4.34 20.17 -4.84
CA LYS A 73 5.10 18.91 -4.97
C LYS A 73 5.24 18.19 -3.62
N ASN A 74 5.44 18.93 -2.54
CA ASN A 74 5.56 18.38 -1.19
C ASN A 74 4.29 17.66 -0.73
N ASP A 75 3.11 18.24 -1.00
CA ASP A 75 1.82 17.62 -0.68
C ASP A 75 1.59 16.37 -1.53
N PHE A 76 1.93 16.43 -2.82
CA PHE A 76 1.85 15.28 -3.71
C PHE A 76 2.74 14.13 -3.21
N ASP A 77 3.99 14.42 -2.83
CA ASP A 77 4.93 13.43 -2.31
C ASP A 77 4.45 12.84 -0.97
N LEU A 78 3.86 13.66 -0.11
CA LEU A 78 3.21 13.18 1.12
C LEU A 78 2.07 12.22 0.80
N VAL A 79 1.19 12.57 -0.13
CA VAL A 79 0.09 11.71 -0.58
C VAL A 79 0.63 10.40 -1.16
N GLN A 80 1.67 10.43 -2.00
CA GLN A 80 2.29 9.22 -2.53
C GLN A 80 2.83 8.31 -1.42
N ARG A 81 3.47 8.89 -0.40
CA ARG A 81 3.96 8.14 0.78
C ARG A 81 2.79 7.50 1.54
N VAL A 82 1.73 8.24 1.81
CA VAL A 82 0.53 7.71 2.49
C VAL A 82 -0.11 6.59 1.67
N LEU A 83 -0.21 6.74 0.34
CA LEU A 83 -0.75 5.71 -0.55
C LEU A 83 0.10 4.44 -0.57
N LYS A 84 1.42 4.53 -0.43
CA LYS A 84 2.32 3.37 -0.30
C LYS A 84 2.11 2.65 1.03
N VAL A 85 1.98 3.39 2.13
CA VAL A 85 1.77 2.83 3.48
C VAL A 85 0.38 2.22 3.64
N ARG A 86 -0.63 2.76 2.93
CA ARG A 86 -2.00 2.27 2.94
C ARG A 86 -2.10 0.89 2.27
N THR A 87 -1.61 -0.12 2.96
CA THR A 87 -1.93 -1.53 2.69
C THR A 87 -3.46 -1.64 2.72
N LYS A 88 -4.03 -2.38 1.76
CA LYS A 88 -5.47 -2.62 1.62
C LYS A 88 -6.05 -3.18 2.94
N SER A 89 -6.40 -2.30 3.87
CA SER A 89 -7.18 -2.65 5.05
C SER A 89 -8.55 -3.07 4.54
N SER A 90 -8.92 -4.34 4.77
CA SER A 90 -10.16 -4.87 4.23
C SER A 90 -11.35 -4.21 4.96
N GLN A 91 -12.33 -3.76 4.18
CA GLN A 91 -13.50 -2.98 4.60
C GLN A 91 -14.51 -3.74 5.48
N SER A 92 -14.14 -4.86 6.10
CA SER A 92 -15.03 -5.44 7.13
C SER A 92 -14.67 -4.77 8.43
N ASN A 93 -15.66 -4.28 9.19
CA ASN A 93 -15.61 -3.67 10.52
C ASN A 93 -14.87 -4.50 11.60
N LYS A 94 -13.66 -4.96 11.29
CA LYS A 94 -12.78 -5.76 12.11
C LYS A 94 -11.54 -4.92 12.35
N VAL A 95 -11.16 -4.84 13.62
CA VAL A 95 -9.92 -4.22 14.05
C VAL A 95 -8.79 -4.69 13.12
N PRO A 96 -8.07 -3.78 12.45
CA PRO A 96 -6.96 -4.16 11.60
C PRO A 96 -5.94 -4.93 12.43
N HIS A 97 -5.43 -6.03 11.89
CA HIS A 97 -4.43 -6.84 12.59
C HIS A 97 -3.14 -6.05 12.75
N LEU A 98 -2.47 -6.25 13.89
CA LEU A 98 -1.37 -5.40 14.33
C LEU A 98 -0.24 -5.29 13.30
N LEU A 99 0.14 -6.42 12.70
CA LEU A 99 1.23 -6.50 11.71
C LEU A 99 0.72 -6.56 10.26
N SER A 100 -0.51 -6.10 9.99
CA SER A 100 -1.08 -6.12 8.63
C SER A 100 -0.27 -5.23 7.68
N GLY A 101 0.18 -5.79 6.56
CA GLY A 101 0.99 -5.07 5.57
C GLY A 101 2.48 -4.96 5.88
N LEU A 102 2.90 -5.36 7.09
CA LEU A 102 4.31 -5.40 7.49
C LEU A 102 4.95 -6.78 7.27
N VAL A 103 4.17 -7.85 7.36
CA VAL A 103 4.68 -9.22 7.19
C VAL A 103 4.81 -9.53 5.70
N VAL A 104 6.04 -9.80 5.24
CA VAL A 104 6.38 -10.12 3.85
C VAL A 104 6.84 -11.56 3.74
N CYS A 105 6.48 -12.23 2.64
CA CYS A 105 6.95 -13.57 2.34
C CYS A 105 8.40 -13.53 1.81
N ASP A 106 9.31 -14.19 2.52
CA ASP A 106 10.74 -14.30 2.15
C ASP A 106 10.96 -14.81 0.72
N SER A 107 10.20 -15.84 0.30
CA SER A 107 10.37 -16.45 -1.02
C SER A 107 9.86 -15.61 -2.20
N CYS A 108 8.83 -14.76 -2.03
CA CYS A 108 8.20 -14.06 -3.17
C CYS A 108 8.10 -12.55 -3.01
N GLY A 109 8.56 -11.98 -1.89
CA GLY A 109 8.54 -10.55 -1.61
C GLY A 109 7.15 -9.93 -1.47
N LYS A 110 6.06 -10.71 -1.55
CA LYS A 110 4.69 -10.18 -1.43
C LYS A 110 4.23 -10.17 0.01
N ASN A 111 3.42 -9.16 0.36
CA ASN A 111 2.80 -9.04 1.67
C ASN A 111 1.91 -10.26 1.98
N MET A 112 2.07 -10.82 3.17
CA MET A 112 1.28 -11.94 3.65
C MET A 112 -0.13 -11.48 4.05
N MET A 113 -1.12 -12.35 3.84
CA MET A 113 -2.52 -12.11 4.21
C MET A 113 -2.89 -12.94 5.43
N ILE A 114 -3.96 -12.55 6.14
CA ILE A 114 -4.43 -13.30 7.31
C ILE A 114 -5.66 -14.10 6.92
N LYS A 115 -5.67 -15.38 7.31
CA LYS A 115 -6.86 -16.23 7.28
C LYS A 115 -7.23 -16.68 8.68
N THR A 116 -8.53 -16.77 8.93
CA THR A 116 -9.08 -17.36 10.17
C THR A 116 -9.58 -18.76 9.85
N VAL A 117 -9.08 -19.75 10.58
CA VAL A 117 -9.50 -21.16 10.47
C VAL A 117 -10.31 -21.49 11.72
N LYS A 118 -11.56 -21.95 11.52
CA LYS A 118 -12.43 -22.39 12.61
C LYS A 118 -12.12 -23.86 12.93
N HIS A 119 -11.86 -24.16 14.20
CA HIS A 119 -11.69 -25.52 14.72
C HIS A 119 -12.72 -25.77 15.83
N LYS A 120 -12.92 -27.06 16.19
CA LYS A 120 -13.86 -27.47 17.25
C LYS A 120 -13.59 -26.78 18.59
N CYS A 121 -12.32 -26.49 18.89
CA CYS A 121 -11.87 -25.87 20.13
C CYS A 121 -11.59 -24.36 20.03
N GLY A 122 -11.91 -23.70 18.89
CA GLY A 122 -11.73 -22.25 18.74
C GLY A 122 -11.31 -21.81 17.35
N ASN A 123 -11.09 -20.50 17.22
CA ASN A 123 -10.66 -19.88 15.96
C ASN A 123 -9.16 -19.57 16.00
N TYR A 124 -8.41 -20.07 15.03
CA TYR A 124 -6.97 -19.81 14.89
C TYR A 124 -6.70 -18.91 13.69
N ARG A 125 -5.75 -17.97 13.84
CA ARG A 125 -5.40 -17.03 12.78
C ARG A 125 -3.99 -17.29 12.29
N TYR A 126 -3.82 -17.22 10.98
CA TYR A 126 -2.54 -17.48 10.34
C TYR A 126 -2.22 -16.41 9.30
N TYR A 127 -0.99 -15.90 9.32
CA TYR A 127 -0.38 -15.24 8.18
C TYR A 127 -0.03 -16.30 7.14
N TYR A 128 -0.41 -16.06 5.88
CA TYR A 128 -0.08 -16.94 4.76
C TYR A 128 0.31 -16.14 3.51
N CYS A 129 1.16 -16.74 2.67
CA CYS A 129 1.52 -16.15 1.39
C CYS A 129 0.34 -16.26 0.39
N PRO A 130 -0.15 -15.14 -0.17
CA PRO A 130 -1.24 -15.14 -1.15
C PRO A 130 -0.89 -15.86 -2.46
N THR A 131 0.40 -15.81 -2.85
CA THR A 131 0.90 -16.46 -4.07
C THR A 131 0.80 -17.98 -3.92
N GLY A 132 1.26 -18.53 -2.80
CA GLY A 132 1.31 -19.98 -2.58
C GLY A 132 2.19 -20.72 -3.61
N LYS A 133 2.33 -22.04 -3.44
CA LYS A 133 3.15 -22.87 -4.35
C LYS A 133 2.63 -22.84 -5.79
N LYS A 134 1.30 -22.82 -5.94
CA LYS A 134 0.62 -22.88 -7.24
C LYS A 134 0.91 -21.69 -8.15
N ASN A 135 1.20 -20.51 -7.59
CA ASN A 135 1.48 -19.30 -8.38
C ASN A 135 2.97 -18.90 -8.36
N GLY A 136 3.87 -19.87 -8.13
CA GLY A 136 5.32 -19.65 -8.26
C GLY A 136 6.08 -19.27 -6.98
N CYS A 137 5.48 -19.39 -5.79
CA CYS A 137 6.23 -19.23 -4.54
C CYS A 137 6.92 -20.56 -4.19
N ILE A 138 8.25 -20.57 -4.06
CA ILE A 138 9.05 -21.79 -3.82
C ILE A 138 8.72 -22.36 -2.44
N SER A 139 8.76 -21.53 -1.40
CA SER A 139 8.56 -21.91 -0.01
C SER A 139 7.55 -20.99 0.70
N PRO A 140 6.23 -21.13 0.43
CA PRO A 140 5.23 -20.32 1.10
C PRO A 140 5.10 -20.76 2.57
N SER A 141 5.52 -19.89 3.48
CA SER A 141 5.38 -20.09 4.92
C SER A 141 3.97 -19.76 5.42
N MET A 142 3.58 -20.41 6.52
CA MET A 142 2.36 -20.12 7.26
C MET A 142 2.71 -19.96 8.74
N LEU A 143 2.36 -18.80 9.31
CA LEU A 143 2.75 -18.42 10.66
C LEU A 143 1.51 -18.13 11.49
N ARG A 144 1.45 -18.65 12.73
CA ARG A 144 0.39 -18.29 13.68
C ARG A 144 0.53 -16.81 14.04
N VAL A 145 -0.58 -16.07 13.96
CA VAL A 145 -0.60 -14.62 14.24
C VAL A 145 -0.13 -14.36 15.66
N GLU A 146 -0.67 -15.10 16.63
CA GLU A 146 -0.40 -14.88 18.05
C GLU A 146 1.09 -15.12 18.39
N LYS A 147 1.70 -16.17 17.81
CA LYS A 147 3.13 -16.48 18.02
C LYS A 147 4.02 -15.41 17.40
N LEU A 148 3.68 -14.94 16.22
CA LEU A 148 4.45 -13.89 15.53
C LEU A 148 4.35 -12.56 16.28
N GLU A 149 3.16 -12.16 16.72
CA GLU A 149 2.95 -10.94 17.49
C GLU A 149 3.76 -10.98 18.79
N GLN A 150 3.69 -12.09 19.55
CA GLN A 150 4.47 -12.26 20.77
C GLN A 150 5.98 -12.10 20.56
N GLU A 151 6.51 -12.70 19.49
CA GLU A 151 7.93 -12.66 19.17
C GLU A 151 8.37 -11.26 18.74
N VAL A 152 7.59 -10.57 17.89
CA VAL A 152 7.85 -9.18 17.49
C VAL A 152 7.83 -8.26 18.73
N PHE A 153 6.83 -8.41 19.60
CA PHE A 153 6.75 -7.63 20.82
C PHE A 153 7.93 -7.89 21.78
N ARG A 154 8.41 -9.14 21.85
CA ARG A 154 9.59 -9.49 22.65
C ARG A 154 10.83 -8.75 22.14
N GLN A 155 11.09 -8.84 20.83
CA GLN A 155 12.26 -8.18 20.22
C GLN A 155 12.20 -6.66 20.35
N ILE A 156 11.03 -6.04 20.14
CA ILE A 156 10.87 -4.58 20.31
C ILE A 156 11.18 -4.16 21.76
N ARG A 157 10.71 -4.92 22.76
CA ARG A 157 11.01 -4.61 24.17
C ARG A 157 12.49 -4.73 24.48
N GLU A 158 13.15 -5.77 23.97
CA GLU A 158 14.59 -5.97 24.15
C GLU A 158 15.38 -4.80 23.54
N TYR A 159 15.06 -4.42 22.31
CA TYR A 159 15.69 -3.28 21.63
C TYR A 159 15.49 -1.96 22.39
N ILE A 160 14.27 -1.70 22.88
CA ILE A 160 14.00 -0.50 23.69
C ILE A 160 14.81 -0.50 24.98
N ASN A 161 14.94 -1.65 25.65
CA ASN A 161 15.71 -1.76 26.88
C ASN A 161 17.21 -1.57 26.63
N GLU A 162 17.74 -2.10 25.53
CA GLU A 162 19.12 -1.89 25.12
C GLU A 162 19.41 -0.40 24.89
N ILE A 163 18.55 0.31 24.15
CA ILE A 163 18.67 1.76 23.95
C ILE A 163 18.62 2.51 25.28
N LYS A 164 17.68 2.16 26.18
CA LYS A 164 17.59 2.80 27.51
C LYS A 164 18.88 2.63 28.30
N ASN A 165 19.45 1.42 28.30
CA ASN A 165 20.70 1.15 29.01
C ASN A 165 21.85 1.97 28.43
N ILE A 166 21.97 2.07 27.10
CA ILE A 166 22.98 2.91 26.44
C ILE A 166 22.81 4.37 26.84
N VAL A 167 21.58 4.91 26.80
CA VAL A 167 21.31 6.31 27.17
C VAL A 167 21.61 6.59 28.63
N ILE A 168 21.30 5.65 29.54
CA ILE A 168 21.64 5.77 30.97
C ILE A 168 23.15 5.78 31.15
N SER A 169 23.89 4.85 30.51
CA SER A 169 25.35 4.81 30.57
C SER A 169 26.00 6.09 30.04
N LEU A 170 25.47 6.68 28.96
CA LEU A 170 25.97 7.95 28.42
C LEU A 170 25.67 9.14 29.35
N LYS A 171 24.56 9.11 30.09
CA LYS A 171 24.21 10.16 31.07
C LYS A 171 24.99 10.06 32.38
N LEU A 172 25.53 8.89 32.73
CA LEU A 172 26.36 8.68 33.93
C LEU A 172 27.85 8.97 33.69
N CYS A 173 28.28 9.16 32.44
CA CYS A 173 29.63 9.59 32.06
C CYS A 173 29.82 11.11 32.02
N HIS A 174 28.86 11.88 32.57
CA HIS A 174 28.93 13.32 32.82
C HIS A 174 28.55 13.58 34.28
#